data_AF-H0EYU3-F1
#
_entry.id   AF-H0EYU3-F1
#
_cell.length_a   1.000
_cell.length_b   1.000
_cell.length_c   1.000
_cell.angle_alpha   90.00
_cell.angle_beta   90.00
_cell.angle_gamma   90.00
#
_symmetry.space_group_name_H-M   'P 1'
#
loop_
_entity.id
_entity.type
_entity.pdbx_description
1 polymer ?
#
loop_
_entity_poly.entity_id
_entity_poly.type
_entity_poly.pdbx_seq_one_letter_code
_entity_poly.pdbx_strand_id
1 'polypeptide(L)'
;MIVCVSPSSAHFDETQNTLRYANRAKNIQTKVTRNVYNVNRHVKDFLVKIDEQRALINELQAQQKDGEAAAFAKFKKHSEKRDVIARDGVIRIRAAYENSTQERQEKLTNMKKLRQIERRISVLSSLSAMRKTAQGIIFELENSRQHYHQRLDKINWERAIDSALQNSVRQLTEVDGSIDGVEAASLTREAELLKANAGRDALREVMDQDKAGDASIMQFNTPKVYSGGCYKLARPLYPISSNQMDH
;
A
#
# COMPACT_ATOMS: atom_id res chain seq x y z
N MET A 1 76.46 -8.30 38.50
CA MET A 1 75.63 -9.35 39.11
C MET A 1 76.44 -10.01 40.21
N ILE A 2 75.89 -10.11 41.41
CA ILE A 2 76.50 -10.87 42.51
C ILE A 2 75.62 -12.11 42.72
N VAL A 3 76.26 -13.25 42.90
CA VAL A 3 75.59 -14.54 43.01
C VAL A 3 75.95 -15.19 44.33
N CYS A 4 74.95 -15.54 45.12
CA CYS A 4 75.10 -16.19 46.42
C CYS A 4 74.81 -17.69 46.28
N VAL A 5 75.69 -18.52 46.84
CA VAL A 5 75.57 -19.99 46.80
C VAL A 5 75.86 -20.58 48.18
N SER A 6 75.30 -21.75 48.47
CA SER A 6 75.52 -22.47 49.73
C SER A 6 76.60 -23.54 49.55
N PRO A 7 77.54 -23.71 50.50
CA PRO A 7 78.58 -24.73 50.41
C PRO A 7 78.10 -26.14 50.83
N SER A 8 76.84 -26.29 51.27
CA SER A 8 76.27 -27.59 51.65
C SER A 8 76.03 -28.48 50.44
N SER A 9 76.40 -29.76 50.56
CA SER A 9 76.20 -30.76 49.51
C SER A 9 74.74 -31.02 49.18
N ALA A 10 73.81 -30.70 50.08
CA ALA A 10 72.37 -30.80 49.85
C ALA A 10 71.88 -29.85 48.72
N HIS A 11 72.61 -28.76 48.44
CA HIS A 11 72.26 -27.76 47.43
C HIS A 11 73.20 -27.78 46.22
N PHE A 12 73.82 -28.94 45.95
CA PHE A 12 74.81 -29.08 44.89
C PHE A 12 74.23 -28.70 43.51
N ASP A 13 73.07 -29.23 43.15
CA ASP A 13 72.45 -28.99 41.84
C ASP A 13 72.00 -27.53 41.66
N GLU A 14 71.42 -26.93 42.70
CA GLU A 14 71.02 -25.52 42.70
C GLU A 14 72.23 -24.58 42.59
N THR A 15 73.31 -24.90 43.32
CA THR A 15 74.58 -24.17 43.26
C THR A 15 75.20 -24.29 41.88
N GLN A 16 75.23 -25.48 41.28
CA GLN A 16 75.76 -25.70 39.93
C GLN A 16 74.98 -24.89 38.89
N ASN A 17 73.65 -24.90 38.96
CA ASN A 17 72.80 -24.13 38.05
C ASN A 17 73.06 -22.62 38.18
N THR A 18 73.10 -22.11 39.41
CA THR A 18 73.32 -20.68 39.68
C THR A 18 74.68 -20.20 39.17
N LEU A 19 75.74 -21.01 39.32
CA LEU A 19 77.06 -20.71 38.77
C LEU A 19 77.10 -20.75 37.24
N ARG A 20 76.36 -21.68 36.61
CA ARG A 20 76.22 -21.69 35.14
C ARG A 20 75.52 -20.43 34.62
N TYR A 21 74.50 -19.94 35.33
CA TYR A 21 73.86 -18.66 35.01
C TYR A 21 74.81 -17.48 35.18
N ALA A 22 75.56 -17.44 36.28
CA ALA A 22 76.57 -16.40 36.51
C ALA A 22 77.61 -16.37 35.38
N ASN A 23 78.07 -17.54 34.94
CA ASN A 23 79.06 -17.66 33.87
C ASN A 23 78.52 -17.21 32.51
N ARG A 24 77.23 -17.46 32.21
CA ARG A 24 76.57 -16.89 31.02
C ARG A 24 76.43 -15.37 31.11
N ALA A 25 76.04 -14.86 32.27
CA ALA A 25 75.87 -13.42 32.50
C ALA A 25 77.18 -12.63 32.37
N LYS A 26 78.34 -13.25 32.68
CA LYS A 26 79.67 -12.66 32.49
C LYS A 26 79.94 -12.25 31.03
N ASN A 27 79.36 -12.96 30.07
CA ASN A 27 79.60 -12.72 28.65
C ASN A 27 78.65 -11.69 28.03
N ILE A 28 77.71 -11.15 28.80
CA ILE A 28 76.79 -10.12 28.33
C ILE A 28 77.55 -8.80 28.25
N GLN A 29 77.75 -8.27 27.05
CA GLN A 29 78.34 -6.96 26.83
C GLN A 29 77.24 -5.90 26.80
N THR A 30 77.28 -4.95 27.72
CA THR A 30 76.38 -3.79 27.71
C THR A 30 77.15 -2.55 27.31
N LYS A 31 76.70 -1.88 26.25
CA LYS A 31 77.19 -0.55 25.90
C LYS A 31 76.51 0.49 26.78
N VAL A 32 77.22 1.00 27.79
CA VAL A 32 76.71 2.07 28.66
C VAL A 32 76.97 3.41 27.98
N THR A 33 75.91 4.07 27.52
CA THR A 33 75.97 5.45 27.06
C THR A 33 75.42 6.37 28.14
N ARG A 34 76.06 7.53 28.34
CA ARG A 34 75.52 8.55 29.24
C ARG A 34 74.18 9.00 28.68
N ASN A 35 73.14 8.99 29.50
CA ASN A 35 71.83 9.53 29.12
C ASN A 35 71.93 11.07 29.05
N VAL A 36 72.33 11.58 27.89
CA VAL A 36 72.36 13.03 27.60
C VAL A 36 71.11 13.36 26.80
N TYR A 37 70.16 14.00 27.46
CA TYR A 37 68.90 14.44 26.87
C TYR A 37 69.10 15.80 26.19
N ASN A 38 69.11 15.83 24.85
CA ASN A 38 69.28 17.07 24.08
C ASN A 38 67.90 17.63 23.70
N VAL A 39 67.50 18.74 24.32
CA VAL A 39 66.21 19.42 24.09
C VAL A 39 65.98 19.75 22.61
N ASN A 40 67.02 20.08 21.84
CA ASN A 40 66.90 20.39 20.42
C ASN A 40 66.50 19.19 19.56
N ARG A 41 66.76 17.97 20.04
CA ARG A 41 66.27 16.74 19.40
C ARG A 41 64.75 16.63 19.54
N HIS A 42 64.20 16.97 20.70
CA HIS A 42 62.75 16.93 20.94
C HIS A 42 61.98 17.90 20.06
N VAL A 43 62.51 19.11 19.85
CA VAL A 43 61.89 20.09 18.94
C VAL A 43 61.77 19.53 17.53
N LYS A 44 62.83 18.87 17.02
CA LYS A 44 62.80 18.22 15.70
C LYS A 44 61.84 17.03 15.67
N ASP A 45 61.86 16.19 16.71
CA ASP A 45 60.96 15.03 16.81
C ASP A 45 59.48 15.47 16.86
N PHE A 46 59.16 16.62 17.48
CA PHE A 46 57.80 17.18 17.47
C PHE A 46 57.39 17.69 16.10
N LEU A 47 58.29 18.34 15.34
CA LEU A 47 58.00 18.77 13.97
C LEU A 47 57.66 17.57 13.08
N VAL A 48 58.45 16.50 13.17
CA VAL A 48 58.18 15.24 12.43
C VAL A 48 56.82 14.67 12.81
N LYS A 49 56.50 14.61 14.11
CA LYS A 49 55.19 14.13 14.58
C LYS A 49 54.02 15.01 14.10
N ILE A 50 54.20 16.32 14.03
CA ILE A 50 53.17 17.24 13.52
C ILE A 50 52.90 16.94 12.04
N ASP A 51 53.95 16.71 11.24
CA ASP A 51 53.79 16.40 9.83
C ASP A 51 53.14 15.03 9.60
N GLU A 52 53.54 14.01 10.38
CA GLU A 52 52.91 12.68 10.38
C GLU A 52 51.41 12.77 10.75
N GLN A 53 51.08 13.50 11.82
CA GLN A 53 49.69 13.68 12.25
C GLN A 53 48.87 14.45 11.23
N ARG A 54 49.44 15.49 10.60
CA ARG A 54 48.77 16.24 9.52
C ARG A 54 48.50 15.35 8.31
N ALA A 55 49.48 14.52 7.92
CA ALA A 55 49.29 13.55 6.85
C ALA A 55 48.17 12.56 7.17
N LEU A 56 48.15 12.03 8.40
CA LEU A 56 47.11 11.11 8.86
C LEU A 56 45.72 11.77 8.90
N ILE A 57 45.61 13.01 9.38
CA ILE A 57 44.33 13.75 9.38
C ILE A 57 43.82 13.92 7.94
N ASN A 58 44.69 14.30 7.01
CA ASN A 58 44.31 14.45 5.60
C ASN A 58 43.85 13.12 5.00
N GLU A 59 44.54 12.02 5.31
CA GLU A 59 44.16 10.69 4.87
C GLU A 59 42.80 10.26 5.43
N LEU A 60 42.57 10.43 6.74
CA LEU A 60 41.30 10.09 7.38
C LEU A 60 40.14 10.94 6.87
N GLN A 61 40.38 12.23 6.62
CA GLN A 61 39.38 13.11 6.01
C GLN A 61 39.03 12.69 4.58
N ALA A 62 40.03 12.26 3.80
CA ALA A 62 39.80 11.71 2.46
C ALA A 62 38.98 10.41 2.52
N GLN A 63 39.36 9.48 3.40
CA GLN A 63 38.61 8.23 3.62
C GLN A 63 37.16 8.48 4.07
N GLN A 64 36.94 9.48 4.94
CA GLN A 64 35.60 9.86 5.37
C GLN A 64 34.77 10.40 4.19
N LYS A 65 35.34 11.31 3.39
CA LYS A 65 34.67 11.87 2.22
C LYS A 65 34.31 10.79 1.19
N ASP A 66 35.22 9.85 0.93
CA ASP A 66 34.99 8.74 0.01
C ASP A 66 33.93 7.77 0.55
N GLY A 67 33.93 7.52 1.87
CA GLY A 67 32.91 6.74 2.56
C GLY A 67 31.52 7.37 2.50
N GLU A 68 31.43 8.68 2.73
CA GLU A 68 30.19 9.45 2.61
C GLU A 68 29.66 9.45 1.17
N ALA A 69 30.53 9.64 0.18
CA ALA A 69 30.17 9.57 -1.23
C ALA A 69 29.65 8.18 -1.63
N ALA A 70 30.30 7.11 -1.16
CA ALA A 70 29.87 5.73 -1.41
C ALA A 70 28.53 5.41 -0.72
N ALA A 71 28.33 5.87 0.53
CA ALA A 71 27.07 5.70 1.25
C ALA A 71 25.93 6.47 0.56
N PHE A 72 26.17 7.71 0.14
CA PHE A 72 25.21 8.51 -0.59
C PHE A 72 24.83 7.88 -1.94
N ALA A 73 25.81 7.39 -2.70
CA ALA A 73 25.56 6.70 -3.96
C ALA A 73 24.71 5.42 -3.77
N LYS A 74 24.97 4.66 -2.70
CA LYS A 74 24.15 3.49 -2.33
C LYS A 74 22.73 3.90 -1.96
N PHE A 75 22.56 4.92 -1.13
CA PHE A 75 21.26 5.42 -0.72
C PHE A 75 20.45 5.92 -1.92
N LYS A 76 21.07 6.72 -2.81
CA LYS A 76 20.45 7.20 -4.04
C LYS A 76 19.98 6.04 -4.92
N LYS A 77 20.84 5.05 -5.18
CA LYS A 77 20.48 3.86 -5.96
C LYS A 77 19.35 3.07 -5.31
N HIS A 78 19.31 3.02 -3.98
CA HIS A 78 18.26 2.35 -3.23
C HIS A 78 16.90 3.08 -3.36
N SER A 79 16.92 4.40 -3.20
CA SER A 79 15.74 5.25 -3.41
C SER A 79 15.18 5.13 -4.84
N GLU A 80 16.06 5.20 -5.85
CA GLU A 80 15.64 5.06 -7.26
C GLU A 80 15.00 3.69 -7.54
N LYS A 81 15.53 2.62 -6.95
CA LYS A 81 14.92 1.28 -7.03
C LYS A 81 13.54 1.24 -6.38
N ARG A 82 13.38 1.84 -5.20
CA ARG A 82 12.08 1.94 -4.52
C ARG A 82 11.06 2.68 -5.39
N ASP A 83 11.46 3.79 -6.00
CA ASP A 83 10.59 4.56 -6.89
C ASP A 83 10.13 3.75 -8.12
N VAL A 84 11.02 2.96 -8.71
CA VAL A 84 10.68 2.08 -9.83
C VAL A 84 9.67 1.02 -9.39
N ILE A 85 9.92 0.33 -8.27
CA ILE A 85 9.02 -0.71 -7.75
C ILE A 85 7.65 -0.12 -7.40
N ALA A 86 7.61 1.07 -6.79
CA ALA A 86 6.37 1.75 -6.47
C ALA A 86 5.56 2.09 -7.73
N ARG A 87 6.21 2.63 -8.77
CA ARG A 87 5.56 2.91 -10.06
C ARG A 87 5.04 1.64 -10.73
N ASP A 88 5.85 0.59 -10.79
CA ASP A 88 5.45 -0.70 -11.35
C ASP A 88 4.31 -1.34 -10.56
N GLY A 89 4.30 -1.15 -9.23
CA GLY A 89 3.22 -1.57 -8.35
C GLY A 89 1.88 -0.92 -8.69
N VAL A 90 1.88 0.40 -8.93
CA VAL A 90 0.66 1.13 -9.37
C VAL A 90 0.18 0.59 -10.73
N ILE A 91 1.09 0.41 -11.69
CA ILE A 91 0.74 -0.13 -13.02
C ILE A 91 0.12 -1.53 -12.89
N ARG A 92 0.72 -2.39 -12.04
CA ARG A 92 0.23 -3.76 -11.80
C ARG A 92 -1.16 -3.77 -11.16
N ILE A 93 -1.40 -2.91 -10.18
CA ILE A 93 -2.71 -2.76 -9.52
C ILE A 93 -3.77 -2.32 -10.53
N ARG A 94 -3.46 -1.31 -11.36
CA ARG A 94 -4.38 -0.81 -12.40
C ARG A 94 -4.65 -1.85 -13.47
N ALA A 95 -3.64 -2.58 -13.92
CA ALA A 95 -3.82 -3.67 -14.88
C ALA A 95 -4.71 -4.79 -14.30
N ALA A 96 -4.52 -5.16 -13.02
CA ALA A 96 -5.40 -6.11 -12.34
C ALA A 96 -6.85 -5.62 -12.26
N TYR A 97 -7.05 -4.33 -11.99
CA TYR A 97 -8.37 -3.71 -12.02
C TYR A 97 -9.04 -3.78 -13.41
N GLU A 98 -8.31 -3.48 -14.48
CA GLU A 98 -8.82 -3.59 -15.86
C GLU A 98 -9.16 -5.03 -16.24
N ASN A 99 -8.31 -5.99 -15.88
CA ASN A 99 -8.57 -7.42 -16.12
C ASN A 99 -9.80 -7.93 -15.36
N SER A 100 -10.11 -7.34 -14.20
CA SER A 100 -11.29 -7.70 -13.39
C SER A 100 -12.62 -7.15 -13.93
N THR A 101 -12.62 -6.41 -15.05
CA THR A 101 -13.81 -5.73 -15.60
C THR A 101 -14.97 -6.69 -15.87
N GLN A 102 -14.69 -7.88 -16.39
CA GLN A 102 -15.74 -8.86 -16.69
C GLN A 102 -16.46 -9.34 -15.43
N GLU A 103 -15.71 -9.70 -14.38
CA GLU A 103 -16.28 -10.12 -13.10
C GLU A 103 -17.06 -8.99 -12.43
N ARG A 104 -16.56 -7.75 -12.51
CA ARG A 104 -17.28 -6.56 -12.01
C ARG A 104 -18.61 -6.36 -12.74
N GLN A 105 -18.62 -6.50 -14.06
CA GLN A 105 -19.85 -6.38 -14.86
C GLN A 105 -20.85 -7.51 -14.56
N GLU A 106 -20.36 -8.74 -14.34
CA GLU A 106 -21.20 -9.85 -13.92
C GLU A 106 -21.82 -9.59 -12.54
N LYS A 107 -21.00 -9.14 -11.57
CA LYS A 107 -21.47 -8.78 -10.21
C LYS A 107 -22.56 -7.71 -10.28
N LEU A 108 -22.32 -6.64 -11.03
CA LEU A 108 -23.28 -5.57 -11.26
C LEU A 108 -24.59 -6.09 -11.88
N THR A 109 -24.50 -6.94 -12.90
CA THR A 109 -25.68 -7.54 -13.54
C THR A 109 -26.48 -8.39 -12.56
N ASN A 110 -25.81 -9.18 -11.72
CA ASN A 110 -26.46 -9.99 -10.69
C ASN A 110 -27.09 -9.10 -9.60
N MET A 111 -26.45 -8.01 -9.18
CA MET A 111 -27.03 -7.04 -8.26
C MET A 111 -28.29 -6.39 -8.81
N LYS A 112 -28.28 -5.97 -10.08
CA LYS A 112 -29.44 -5.41 -10.79
C LYS A 112 -30.63 -6.39 -10.83
N LYS A 113 -30.37 -7.66 -11.16
CA LYS A 113 -31.41 -8.71 -11.16
C LYS A 113 -31.94 -9.01 -9.76
N LEU A 114 -31.05 -9.12 -8.77
CA LEU A 114 -31.43 -9.32 -7.38
C LEU A 114 -32.36 -8.20 -6.89
N ARG A 115 -31.98 -6.95 -7.18
CA ARG A 115 -32.78 -5.77 -6.80
C ARG A 115 -34.17 -5.79 -7.43
N GLN A 116 -34.27 -6.15 -8.71
CA GLN A 116 -35.56 -6.31 -9.40
C GLN A 116 -36.43 -7.40 -8.76
N ILE A 117 -35.84 -8.52 -8.34
CA ILE A 117 -36.56 -9.60 -7.65
C ILE A 117 -37.07 -9.12 -6.28
N GLU A 118 -36.23 -8.45 -5.49
CA GLU A 118 -36.61 -7.92 -4.17
C GLU A 118 -37.76 -6.92 -4.26
N ARG A 119 -37.77 -6.06 -5.29
CA ARG A 119 -38.89 -5.18 -5.59
C ARG A 119 -40.18 -5.94 -5.90
N ARG A 120 -40.11 -6.95 -6.76
CA ARG A 120 -41.27 -7.78 -7.13
C ARG A 120 -41.84 -8.52 -5.92
N ILE A 121 -40.97 -9.05 -5.05
CA ILE A 121 -41.38 -9.66 -3.78
C ILE A 121 -42.13 -8.62 -2.94
N SER A 122 -41.55 -7.44 -2.72
CA SER A 122 -42.19 -6.38 -1.93
C SER A 122 -43.60 -6.02 -2.43
N VAL A 123 -43.77 -5.85 -3.75
CA VAL A 123 -45.07 -5.55 -4.35
C VAL A 123 -46.05 -6.71 -4.18
N LEU A 124 -45.62 -7.95 -4.44
CA LEU A 124 -46.48 -9.13 -4.35
C LEU A 124 -46.85 -9.51 -2.91
N SER A 125 -45.97 -9.25 -1.95
CA SER A 125 -46.25 -9.45 -0.52
C SER A 125 -47.43 -8.62 -0.04
N SER A 126 -47.68 -7.45 -0.64
CA SER A 126 -48.89 -6.66 -0.33
C SER A 126 -50.18 -7.29 -0.88
N LEU A 127 -50.08 -8.12 -1.93
CA LEU A 127 -51.20 -8.75 -2.63
C LEU A 127 -51.48 -10.18 -2.17
N SER A 128 -50.54 -10.83 -1.47
CA SER A 128 -50.64 -12.24 -1.05
C SER A 128 -51.77 -12.50 -0.06
N ALA A 129 -52.13 -11.50 0.75
CA ALA A 129 -53.30 -11.56 1.64
C ALA A 129 -54.63 -11.74 0.87
N MET A 130 -54.69 -11.34 -0.41
CA MET A 130 -55.91 -11.38 -1.22
C MET A 130 -55.95 -12.54 -2.22
N ARG A 131 -54.81 -13.18 -2.57
CA ARG A 131 -54.76 -14.22 -3.61
C ARG A 131 -53.73 -15.32 -3.31
N LYS A 132 -54.20 -16.57 -3.22
CA LYS A 132 -53.34 -17.77 -3.05
C LYS A 132 -52.29 -17.95 -4.16
N THR A 133 -52.59 -17.55 -5.40
CA THR A 133 -51.63 -17.65 -6.52
C THR A 133 -50.40 -16.76 -6.35
N ALA A 134 -50.53 -15.63 -5.65
CA ALA A 134 -49.40 -14.75 -5.36
C ALA A 134 -48.38 -15.43 -4.43
N GLN A 135 -48.81 -16.35 -3.55
CA GLN A 135 -47.92 -17.07 -2.63
C GLN A 135 -46.93 -17.98 -3.37
N GLY A 136 -47.37 -18.67 -4.42
CA GLY A 136 -46.49 -19.51 -5.25
C GLY A 136 -45.44 -18.70 -6.00
N ILE A 137 -45.84 -17.55 -6.57
CA ILE A 137 -44.92 -16.64 -7.26
C ILE A 137 -43.89 -16.05 -6.28
N ILE A 138 -44.29 -15.69 -5.06
CA ILE A 138 -43.37 -15.22 -4.02
C ILE A 138 -42.32 -16.29 -3.71
N PHE A 139 -42.74 -17.55 -3.52
CA PHE A 139 -41.81 -18.64 -3.24
C PHE A 139 -40.77 -18.85 -4.36
N GLU A 140 -41.19 -18.80 -5.63
CA GLU A 140 -40.27 -18.87 -6.78
C GLU A 140 -39.29 -17.68 -6.84
N LEU A 141 -39.79 -16.48 -6.52
CA LEU A 141 -38.96 -15.28 -6.45
C LEU A 141 -37.98 -15.33 -5.27
N GLU A 142 -38.37 -15.89 -4.12
CA GLU A 142 -37.48 -16.10 -2.98
C GLU A 142 -36.35 -17.08 -3.31
N ASN A 143 -36.67 -18.18 -3.99
CA ASN A 143 -35.65 -19.12 -4.47
C ASN A 143 -34.68 -18.43 -5.47
N SER A 144 -35.23 -17.63 -6.38
CA SER A 144 -34.43 -16.83 -7.32
C SER A 144 -33.54 -15.81 -6.59
N ARG A 145 -34.05 -15.17 -5.54
CA ARG A 145 -33.30 -14.23 -4.68
C ARG A 145 -32.12 -14.94 -4.02
N GLN A 146 -32.34 -16.11 -3.43
CA GLN A 146 -31.27 -16.92 -2.82
C GLN A 146 -30.22 -17.35 -3.85
N HIS A 147 -30.64 -17.71 -5.07
CA HIS A 147 -29.73 -18.03 -6.16
C HIS A 147 -28.78 -16.87 -6.49
N TYR A 148 -29.30 -15.64 -6.61
CA TYR A 148 -28.46 -14.47 -6.90
C TYR A 148 -27.56 -14.07 -5.72
N HIS A 149 -28.01 -14.21 -4.47
CA HIS A 149 -27.13 -14.03 -3.30
C HIS A 149 -25.94 -14.99 -3.36
N GLN A 150 -26.17 -16.28 -3.58
CA GLN A 150 -25.09 -17.27 -3.71
C GLN A 150 -24.15 -16.99 -4.89
N ARG A 151 -24.66 -16.44 -6.00
CA ARG A 151 -23.80 -16.03 -7.12
C ARG A 151 -22.94 -14.83 -6.78
N LEU A 152 -23.49 -13.84 -6.08
CA LEU A 152 -22.75 -12.64 -5.68
C LEU A 152 -21.62 -12.98 -4.71
N ASP A 153 -21.85 -13.90 -3.77
CA ASP A 153 -20.83 -14.35 -2.81
C ASP A 153 -19.66 -15.07 -3.48
N LYS A 154 -19.89 -15.69 -4.65
CA LYS A 154 -18.83 -16.40 -5.41
C LYS A 154 -17.95 -15.47 -6.25
N ILE A 155 -18.41 -14.26 -6.56
CA ILE A 155 -17.67 -13.33 -7.42
C ILE A 155 -16.71 -12.50 -6.56
N ASN A 156 -15.41 -12.77 -6.69
CA ASN A 156 -14.36 -12.09 -5.95
C ASN A 156 -13.32 -11.44 -6.87
N TRP A 157 -13.76 -10.39 -7.56
CA TRP A 157 -12.94 -9.59 -8.46
C TRP A 157 -11.83 -8.81 -7.73
N GLU A 158 -12.00 -8.54 -6.43
CA GLU A 158 -11.02 -7.82 -5.62
C GLU A 158 -9.74 -8.63 -5.40
N ARG A 159 -9.83 -9.97 -5.45
CA ARG A 159 -8.69 -10.88 -5.25
C ARG A 159 -7.52 -10.59 -6.19
N ALA A 160 -7.80 -10.24 -7.45
CA ALA A 160 -6.75 -9.92 -8.42
C ALA A 160 -5.96 -8.68 -8.01
N ILE A 161 -6.66 -7.66 -7.49
CA ILE A 161 -6.09 -6.40 -7.02
C ILE A 161 -5.29 -6.65 -5.73
N ASP A 162 -5.85 -7.39 -4.78
CA ASP A 162 -5.17 -7.72 -3.53
C ASP A 162 -3.88 -8.51 -3.76
N SER A 163 -3.90 -9.45 -4.72
CA SER A 163 -2.70 -10.21 -5.11
C SER A 163 -1.64 -9.30 -5.75
N ALA A 164 -2.04 -8.36 -6.60
CA ALA A 164 -1.14 -7.38 -7.21
C ALA A 164 -0.53 -6.43 -6.15
N LEU A 165 -1.33 -5.96 -5.21
CA LEU A 165 -0.89 -5.14 -4.09
C LEU A 165 0.12 -5.90 -3.23
N GLN A 166 -0.22 -7.12 -2.79
CA GLN A 166 0.63 -7.94 -1.93
C GLN A 166 2.00 -8.22 -2.58
N ASN A 167 2.02 -8.50 -3.88
CA ASN A 167 3.27 -8.69 -4.62
C ASN A 167 4.13 -7.41 -4.62
N SER A 168 3.50 -6.26 -4.85
CA SER A 168 4.18 -4.96 -4.91
C SER A 168 4.72 -4.54 -3.54
N VAL A 169 3.95 -4.73 -2.47
CA VAL A 169 4.40 -4.48 -1.10
C VAL A 169 5.56 -5.39 -0.73
N ARG A 170 5.49 -6.68 -1.08
CA ARG A 170 6.60 -7.62 -0.84
C ARG A 170 7.90 -7.17 -1.52
N GLN A 171 7.83 -6.73 -2.78
CA GLN A 171 8.99 -6.19 -3.50
C GLN A 171 9.59 -4.95 -2.81
N LEU A 172 8.76 -4.08 -2.23
CA LEU A 172 9.24 -2.92 -1.47
C LEU A 172 9.90 -3.34 -0.15
N THR A 173 9.32 -4.29 0.57
CA THR A 173 9.87 -4.81 1.83
C THR A 173 11.21 -5.52 1.63
N GLU A 174 11.39 -6.25 0.52
CA GLU A 174 12.68 -6.88 0.17
C GLU A 174 13.79 -5.86 -0.05
N VAL A 175 13.44 -4.62 -0.41
CA VAL A 175 14.38 -3.52 -0.60
C VAL A 175 14.63 -2.79 0.72
N ASP A 176 13.60 -2.31 1.44
CA ASP A 176 13.77 -1.50 2.66
C ASP A 176 14.10 -2.32 3.92
N GLY A 177 13.83 -3.62 3.94
CA GLY A 177 13.83 -4.42 5.18
C GLY A 177 12.72 -4.03 6.18
N SER A 178 11.84 -3.10 5.79
CA SER A 178 10.71 -2.61 6.59
C SER A 178 9.41 -2.71 5.79
N ILE A 179 8.31 -2.99 6.50
CA ILE A 179 6.96 -3.12 5.94
C ILE A 179 6.26 -1.75 5.92
N ASP A 180 6.67 -0.82 6.78
CA ASP A 180 5.98 0.46 7.06
C ASP A 180 6.50 1.62 6.19
N GLY A 181 6.69 1.38 4.91
CA GLY A 181 7.12 2.40 3.93
C GLY A 181 5.96 3.28 3.45
N VAL A 182 6.26 4.56 3.16
CA VAL A 182 5.29 5.52 2.61
C VAL A 182 4.72 5.06 1.26
N GLU A 183 5.55 4.38 0.47
CA GLU A 183 5.24 3.81 -0.83
C GLU A 183 4.29 2.63 -0.69
N ALA A 184 4.51 1.74 0.29
CA ALA A 184 3.59 0.65 0.60
C ALA A 184 2.21 1.18 1.00
N ALA A 185 2.17 2.18 1.88
CA ALA A 185 0.91 2.85 2.26
C ALA A 185 0.22 3.51 1.06
N SER A 186 1.00 4.08 0.13
CA SER A 186 0.46 4.70 -1.09
C SER A 186 -0.14 3.68 -2.05
N LEU A 187 0.49 2.52 -2.21
CA LEU A 187 -0.05 1.40 -3.00
C LEU A 187 -1.35 0.85 -2.38
N THR A 188 -1.39 0.70 -1.05
CA THR A 188 -2.61 0.27 -0.34
C THR A 188 -3.75 1.24 -0.58
N ARG A 189 -3.50 2.55 -0.45
CA ARG A 189 -4.50 3.58 -0.74
C ARG A 189 -5.00 3.55 -2.18
N GLU A 190 -4.12 3.35 -3.16
CA GLU A 190 -4.52 3.25 -4.58
C GLU A 190 -5.46 2.05 -4.80
N ALA A 191 -5.11 0.88 -4.25
CA ALA A 191 -5.94 -0.32 -4.36
C ALA A 191 -7.30 -0.15 -3.68
N GLU A 192 -7.33 0.41 -2.47
CA GLU A 192 -8.56 0.69 -1.73
C GLU A 192 -9.46 1.71 -2.45
N LEU A 193 -8.86 2.76 -3.03
CA LEU A 193 -9.60 3.78 -3.78
C LEU A 193 -10.29 3.18 -5.01
N LEU A 194 -9.59 2.34 -5.78
CA LEU A 194 -10.17 1.64 -6.93
C LEU A 194 -11.32 0.73 -6.49
N LYS A 195 -11.13 0.00 -5.40
CA LYS A 195 -12.17 -0.89 -4.86
C LYS A 195 -13.42 -0.12 -4.41
N ALA A 196 -13.22 0.95 -3.65
CA ALA A 196 -14.29 1.81 -3.15
C ALA A 196 -15.06 2.51 -4.29
N ASN A 197 -14.34 3.03 -5.29
CA ASN A 197 -14.96 3.67 -6.45
C ASN A 197 -15.84 2.68 -7.24
N ALA A 198 -15.32 1.50 -7.55
CA ALA A 198 -16.10 0.48 -8.27
C ALA A 198 -17.33 0.01 -7.48
N GLY A 199 -17.21 -0.16 -6.16
CA GLY A 199 -18.35 -0.49 -5.30
C GLY A 199 -19.42 0.61 -5.30
N ARG A 200 -19.00 1.87 -5.19
CA ARG A 200 -19.90 3.04 -5.25
C ARG A 200 -20.60 3.13 -6.60
N ASP A 201 -19.87 2.99 -7.69
CA ASP A 201 -20.41 3.14 -9.04
C ASP A 201 -21.42 2.00 -9.34
N ALA A 202 -21.13 0.78 -8.89
CA ALA A 202 -22.09 -0.34 -8.99
C ALA A 202 -23.38 -0.08 -8.21
N LEU A 203 -23.29 0.41 -6.97
CA LEU A 203 -24.47 0.75 -6.16
C LEU A 203 -25.29 1.88 -6.79
N ARG A 204 -24.61 2.89 -7.35
CA ARG A 204 -25.26 4.00 -8.07
C ARG A 204 -26.05 3.49 -9.26
N GLU A 205 -25.46 2.62 -10.08
CA GLU A 205 -26.12 2.05 -11.24
C GLU A 205 -27.36 1.22 -10.90
N VAL A 206 -27.32 0.47 -9.78
CA VAL A 206 -28.49 -0.27 -9.29
C VAL A 206 -29.60 0.71 -8.88
N MET A 207 -29.25 1.80 -8.19
CA MET A 207 -30.24 2.83 -7.81
C MET A 207 -30.80 3.63 -8.99
N ASP A 208 -30.05 3.81 -10.07
CA ASP A 208 -30.54 4.53 -11.25
C ASP A 208 -31.48 3.65 -12.10
N GLN A 209 -31.23 2.33 -12.17
CA GLN A 209 -32.19 1.38 -12.75
C GLN A 209 -33.53 1.40 -11.99
N ASP A 210 -33.43 1.52 -10.67
CA ASP A 210 -34.56 1.59 -9.75
C ASP A 210 -35.50 2.77 -10.09
N LYS A 211 -34.94 3.97 -10.28
CA LYS A 211 -35.70 5.17 -10.70
C LYS A 211 -36.35 5.03 -12.07
N ALA A 212 -35.63 4.44 -13.04
CA ALA A 212 -36.15 4.23 -14.39
C ALA A 212 -37.32 3.22 -14.42
N GLY A 213 -37.24 2.18 -13.58
CA GLY A 213 -38.32 1.23 -13.38
C GLY A 213 -39.57 1.87 -12.78
N ASP A 214 -39.40 2.70 -11.75
CA ASP A 214 -40.52 3.35 -11.06
C ASP A 214 -41.18 4.43 -11.94
N ALA A 215 -40.39 5.17 -12.72
CA ALA A 215 -40.90 6.12 -13.73
C ALA A 215 -41.70 5.43 -14.85
N SER A 216 -41.26 4.25 -15.30
CA SER A 216 -42.00 3.45 -16.29
C SER A 216 -43.33 2.93 -15.73
N ILE A 217 -43.36 2.49 -14.47
CA ILE A 217 -44.60 2.07 -13.79
C ILE A 217 -45.58 3.26 -13.64
N MET A 218 -45.07 4.46 -13.33
CA MET A 218 -45.91 5.67 -13.25
C MET A 218 -46.51 6.07 -14.62
N GLN A 219 -45.78 5.94 -15.73
CA GLN A 219 -46.28 6.26 -17.08
C GLN A 219 -47.41 5.32 -17.54
N PHE A 220 -47.41 4.05 -17.12
CA PHE A 220 -48.53 3.14 -17.41
C PHE A 220 -49.81 3.47 -16.62
N ASN A 221 -49.68 4.17 -15.49
CA ASN A 221 -50.80 4.54 -14.62
C ASN A 221 -51.30 5.97 -14.81
N THR A 222 -50.73 6.77 -15.73
CA THR A 222 -51.34 8.06 -16.10
C THR A 222 -52.54 7.80 -17.02
N PRO A 223 -53.79 8.09 -16.59
CA PRO A 223 -54.94 7.92 -17.46
C PRO A 223 -54.80 8.87 -18.66
N LYS A 224 -54.70 8.30 -19.87
CA LYS A 224 -54.92 9.05 -21.10
C LYS A 224 -56.37 9.50 -21.09
N VAL A 225 -56.62 10.76 -20.71
CA VAL A 225 -57.93 11.39 -20.85
C VAL A 225 -58.22 11.52 -22.35
N TYR A 226 -58.99 10.58 -22.90
CA TYR A 226 -59.61 10.71 -24.20
C TYR A 226 -60.75 11.74 -24.07
N SER A 227 -60.53 12.96 -24.54
CA SER A 227 -61.58 13.98 -24.67
C SER A 227 -62.43 13.70 -25.92
N GLY A 228 -63.39 12.78 -25.81
CA GLY A 228 -64.47 12.62 -26.78
C GLY A 228 -65.60 13.60 -26.46
N GLY A 229 -65.64 14.75 -27.14
CA GLY A 229 -66.74 15.72 -27.04
C GLY A 229 -67.81 15.45 -28.09
N CYS A 230 -69.05 15.18 -27.67
CA CYS A 230 -70.21 15.14 -28.55
C CYS A 230 -71.50 15.64 -27.85
N TYR A 231 -72.02 16.73 -28.43
CA TYR A 231 -73.38 17.27 -28.47
C TYR A 231 -74.09 17.73 -27.18
N LYS A 232 -74.34 19.05 -27.11
CA LYS A 232 -75.65 19.58 -26.66
C LYS A 232 -76.09 20.76 -27.54
N LEU A 233 -77.23 20.53 -28.19
CA LEU A 233 -78.12 21.52 -28.82
C LEU A 233 -78.70 22.46 -27.75
N ALA A 234 -78.65 23.77 -27.98
CA ALA A 234 -79.54 24.72 -27.32
C ALA A 234 -79.76 25.95 -28.23
N ARG A 235 -81.02 26.18 -28.60
CA ARG A 235 -81.52 27.33 -29.37
C ARG A 235 -81.33 28.65 -28.60
N PRO A 236 -81.09 29.79 -29.27
CA PRO A 236 -81.33 31.11 -28.68
C PRO A 236 -82.74 31.62 -29.00
N LEU A 237 -83.40 32.17 -27.98
CA LEU A 237 -84.59 33.02 -28.07
C LEU A 237 -84.19 34.43 -28.55
N TYR A 238 -85.05 35.03 -29.37
CA TYR A 238 -84.98 36.40 -29.91
C TYR A 238 -84.74 37.49 -28.86
N PRO A 239 -84.26 38.67 -29.30
CA PRO A 239 -85.08 39.86 -29.12
C PRO A 239 -85.17 40.75 -30.38
N ILE A 240 -85.99 41.79 -30.21
CA ILE A 240 -86.73 42.59 -31.17
C ILE A 240 -85.89 43.70 -31.85
N SER A 241 -86.37 44.09 -33.04
CA SER A 241 -85.93 45.11 -34.00
C SER A 241 -85.39 46.45 -33.49
N SER A 242 -84.45 47.03 -34.24
CA SER A 242 -84.53 48.43 -34.70
C SER A 242 -83.68 48.67 -35.95
N ASN A 243 -84.10 49.68 -36.71
CA ASN A 243 -83.89 49.99 -38.13
C ASN A 243 -82.50 50.55 -38.54
N GLN A 244 -82.41 50.75 -39.87
CA GLN A 244 -81.59 51.70 -40.67
C GLN A 244 -80.25 51.16 -41.19
N MET A 245 -80.16 50.85 -42.50
CA MET A 245 -79.93 51.76 -43.65
C MET A 245 -78.57 52.46 -43.58
N ASP A 246 -77.62 52.03 -44.41
CA ASP A 246 -77.14 52.75 -45.61
C ASP A 246 -75.68 52.43 -45.97
N HIS A 247 -75.50 52.18 -47.27
CA HIS A 247 -74.30 52.22 -48.13
C HIS A 247 -73.14 51.23 -47.93
#